data_AF-A0A2N2PZT4-F1
#
_entry.id   AF-A0A2N2PZT4-F1
#
_cell.length_a   1.000
_cell.length_b   1.000
_cell.length_c   1.000
_cell.angle_alpha   90.00
_cell.angle_beta   90.00
_cell.angle_gamma   90.00
#
_symmetry.space_group_name_H-M   'P 1'
#
loop_
_entity.id
_entity.type
_entity.pdbx_description
1 polymer ?
#
loop_
_entity_poly.entity_id
_entity_poly.type
_entity_poly.pdbx_seq_one_letter_code
_entity_poly.pdbx_strand_id
1 'polypeptide(L)'
;MTKPKRTAEQVSEVMRKVHSYDTAPEIVLQSVLRERGIEYDVHSADLPGKPDIVLAEERVAVFVDGEFWHGHDCKAGHKRPKANEVR
;
A
#
# COMPACT_ATOMS: atom_id res chain seq x y z
N MET A 1 0.49 -29.74 -11.17
CA MET A 1 0.33 -28.81 -12.31
C MET A 1 0.92 -27.46 -11.92
N THR A 2 2.13 -27.14 -12.36
CA THR A 2 2.78 -25.84 -12.09
C THR A 2 2.17 -24.75 -12.97
N LYS A 3 1.70 -23.64 -12.37
CA LYS A 3 1.20 -22.48 -13.13
C LYS A 3 2.30 -21.96 -14.07
N PRO A 4 1.99 -21.63 -15.34
CA PRO A 4 2.96 -21.06 -16.26
C PRO A 4 3.46 -19.70 -15.75
N LYS A 5 4.74 -19.41 -15.99
CA LYS A 5 5.38 -18.14 -15.64
C LYS A 5 4.78 -17.03 -16.51
N ARG A 6 4.44 -15.89 -15.93
CA ARG A 6 3.92 -14.72 -16.67
C ARG A 6 4.97 -14.19 -17.65
N THR A 7 4.55 -13.73 -18.82
CA THR A 7 5.41 -13.02 -19.79
C THR A 7 5.73 -11.61 -19.28
N ALA A 8 6.76 -10.97 -19.85
CA ALA A 8 7.14 -9.60 -19.48
C ALA A 8 6.00 -8.59 -19.71
N GLU A 9 5.25 -8.74 -20.80
CA GLU A 9 4.07 -7.91 -21.07
C GLU A 9 3.00 -8.11 -20.01
N GLN A 10 2.67 -9.36 -19.66
CA GLN A 10 1.69 -9.66 -18.61
C GLN A 10 2.09 -9.08 -17.25
N VAL A 11 3.38 -9.03 -16.93
CA VAL A 11 3.87 -8.38 -15.70
C VAL A 11 3.72 -6.86 -15.79
N SER A 12 4.08 -6.27 -16.93
CA SER A 12 3.92 -4.82 -17.18
C SER A 12 2.46 -4.40 -17.04
N GLU A 13 1.52 -5.14 -17.62
CA GLU A 13 0.08 -4.84 -17.50
C GLU A 13 -0.43 -4.90 -16.07
N VAL A 14 0.06 -5.86 -15.28
CA VAL A 14 -0.30 -6.01 -13.87
C VAL A 14 0.29 -4.86 -13.05
N MET A 15 1.56 -4.53 -13.25
CA MET A 15 2.22 -3.44 -12.52
C MET A 15 1.59 -2.07 -12.83
N ARG A 16 1.12 -1.83 -14.07
CA ARG A 16 0.38 -0.59 -14.41
C ARG A 16 -0.92 -0.39 -13.62
N LYS A 17 -1.50 -1.46 -13.08
CA LYS A 17 -2.72 -1.41 -12.27
C LYS A 17 -2.45 -1.22 -10.77
N VAL A 18 -1.18 -1.26 -10.37
CA VAL A 18 -0.79 -0.99 -8.98
C VAL A 18 -0.69 0.52 -8.82
N HIS A 19 -1.66 1.10 -8.12
CA HIS A 19 -1.69 2.52 -7.79
C HIS A 19 -0.87 2.78 -6.51
N SER A 20 -0.25 3.95 -6.44
CA SER A 20 0.49 4.42 -5.25
C SER A 20 -0.40 5.05 -4.18
N TYR A 21 -1.70 5.16 -4.45
CA TYR A 21 -2.69 5.80 -3.62
C TYR A 21 -4.08 5.24 -3.95
N ASP A 22 -5.07 5.48 -3.07
CA ASP A 22 -6.42 4.92 -3.15
C ASP A 22 -6.41 3.39 -3.27
N THR A 23 -5.47 2.75 -2.58
CA THR A 23 -5.42 1.30 -2.56
C THR A 23 -6.64 0.74 -1.81
N ALA A 24 -7.02 -0.50 -2.11
CA ALA A 24 -8.14 -1.16 -1.43
C ALA A 24 -8.07 -1.07 0.13
N PRO A 25 -6.92 -1.28 0.80
CA PRO A 25 -6.84 -1.12 2.26
C PRO A 25 -7.02 0.34 2.70
N GLU A 26 -6.52 1.33 1.95
CA GLU A 26 -6.75 2.75 2.25
C GLU A 26 -8.25 3.10 2.16
N ILE A 27 -8.94 2.66 1.11
CA ILE A 27 -10.39 2.92 0.92
C ILE A 27 -11.21 2.32 2.07
N VAL A 28 -10.86 1.10 2.50
CA VAL A 28 -11.52 0.44 3.63
C VAL A 28 -11.29 1.23 4.92
N LEU A 29 -10.05 1.67 5.17
CA LEU A 29 -9.72 2.46 6.35
C LEU A 29 -10.47 3.81 6.35
N GLN A 30 -10.49 4.51 5.22
CA GLN A 30 -11.25 5.75 5.03
C GLN A 30 -12.75 5.54 5.30
N SER A 31 -13.32 4.44 4.81
CA SER A 31 -14.73 4.09 5.05
C SER A 31 -15.02 3.91 6.54
N VAL A 32 -14.16 3.18 7.26
CA VAL A 32 -14.30 2.97 8.71
C VAL A 32 -14.15 4.28 9.50
N LEU A 33 -13.21 5.14 9.13
CA LEU A 33 -13.04 6.45 9.78
C LEU A 33 -14.28 7.33 9.59
N ARG A 34 -14.83 7.34 8.36
CA ARG A 34 -16.06 8.07 8.03
C ARG A 34 -17.27 7.55 8.78
N GLU A 35 -17.44 6.23 8.90
CA GLU A 35 -18.51 5.60 9.68
C GLU A 35 -18.42 5.94 11.17
N ARG A 36 -17.20 6.15 11.68
CA ARG A 36 -16.95 6.55 13.07
C ARG A 36 -17.04 8.06 13.31
N GLY A 37 -17.27 8.86 12.26
CA GLY A 37 -17.35 10.32 12.36
C GLY A 37 -16.01 10.98 12.71
N ILE A 38 -14.90 10.32 12.41
CA ILE A 38 -13.56 10.85 12.65
C ILE A 38 -13.16 11.69 11.44
N GLU A 39 -12.77 12.94 11.67
CA GLU A 39 -12.20 13.79 10.61
C GLU A 39 -10.76 13.35 10.32
N TYR A 40 -10.45 13.22 9.03
CA TYR A 40 -9.14 12.78 8.57
C TYR A 40 -8.75 13.50 7.29
N ASP A 41 -7.45 13.76 7.14
CA ASP A 41 -6.84 14.23 5.91
C ASP A 41 -6.16 13.08 5.19
N VAL A 42 -6.25 13.06 3.86
CA VAL A 42 -5.58 12.07 3.02
C VAL A 42 -4.39 12.70 2.28
N HIS A 43 -3.31 11.94 2.12
CA HIS A 43 -2.13 12.34 1.36
C HIS A 43 -1.54 13.70 1.75
N SER A 44 -1.40 13.96 3.04
CA SER A 44 -0.80 15.23 3.50
C SER A 44 0.67 15.29 3.07
N ALA A 45 0.94 16.09 2.02
CA ALA A 45 2.29 16.33 1.52
C ALA A 45 3.11 17.26 2.44
N ASP A 46 2.43 17.89 3.40
CA ASP A 46 3.02 18.86 4.33
C ASP A 46 3.75 18.18 5.50
N LEU A 47 3.63 16.85 5.64
CA LEU A 47 4.26 16.09 6.71
C LEU A 47 5.43 15.21 6.20
N PRO A 48 6.51 15.11 6.98
CA PRO A 48 7.66 14.26 6.65
C PRO A 48 7.21 12.80 6.52
N GLY A 49 7.63 12.14 5.45
CA GLY A 49 7.27 10.75 5.17
C GLY A 49 5.97 10.57 4.38
N LYS A 50 5.21 11.64 4.10
CA LYS A 50 3.96 11.60 3.33
C LYS A 50 2.99 10.51 3.82
N PRO A 51 2.42 10.67 5.02
CA PRO A 51 1.46 9.72 5.56
C PRO A 51 0.22 9.60 4.66
N ASP A 52 -0.34 8.39 4.59
CA ASP A 52 -1.52 8.11 3.78
C ASP A 52 -2.77 8.75 4.38
N ILE A 53 -2.91 8.65 5.71
CA ILE A 53 -4.00 9.25 6.47
C ILE A 53 -3.47 9.98 7.70
N VAL A 54 -4.00 11.17 7.96
CA VAL A 54 -3.67 12.00 9.12
C VAL A 54 -4.94 12.28 9.91
N LEU A 55 -4.90 11.97 11.21
CA LEU A 55 -5.92 12.34 12.18
C LEU A 55 -5.40 13.56 12.94
N ALA A 56 -5.76 14.76 12.47
CA ALA A 56 -5.21 16.01 12.97
C ALA A 56 -5.55 16.26 14.45
N GLU A 57 -6.78 15.97 14.86
CA GLU A 57 -7.24 16.14 16.26
C GLU A 57 -6.47 15.23 17.23
N GLU A 58 -6.30 13.97 16.84
CA GLU A 58 -5.63 12.95 17.66
C GLU A 58 -4.09 13.01 17.53
N ARG A 59 -3.57 13.84 16.62
CA ARG A 59 -2.13 13.93 16.28
C ARG A 59 -1.54 12.57 15.87
N VAL A 60 -2.31 11.78 15.13
CA VAL A 60 -1.91 10.44 14.67
C VAL A 60 -1.69 10.47 13.16
N ALA A 61 -0.54 9.95 12.72
CA ALA A 61 -0.25 9.67 11.31
C ALA A 61 -0.32 8.16 11.06
N VAL A 62 -1.02 7.75 10.01
CA VAL A 62 -1.19 6.35 9.63
C VAL A 62 -0.54 6.11 8.27
N PHE A 63 0.29 5.08 8.22
CA PHE A 63 0.94 4.57 7.01
C PHE A 63 0.33 3.21 6.65
N VAL A 64 -0.22 3.10 5.45
CA VAL A 64 -0.88 1.91 4.93
C VAL A 64 0.06 1.21 3.95
N ASP A 65 1.02 0.51 4.53
CA ASP A 65 2.07 -0.14 3.77
C ASP A 65 1.74 -1.61 3.44
N GLY A 66 1.82 -1.93 2.15
CA GLY A 66 1.66 -3.30 1.67
C GLY A 66 2.88 -4.16 2.00
N GLU A 67 2.65 -5.28 2.70
CA GLU A 67 3.68 -6.27 3.08
C GLU A 67 4.50 -6.82 1.89
N PHE A 68 3.93 -6.80 0.68
CA PHE A 68 4.63 -7.19 -0.54
C PHE A 68 5.86 -6.32 -0.86
N TRP A 69 5.82 -5.02 -0.52
CA TRP A 69 6.89 -4.08 -0.82
C TRP A 69 7.92 -3.98 0.31
N HIS A 70 7.47 -4.13 1.57
CA HIS A 70 8.29 -3.94 2.76
C HIS A 70 8.86 -5.22 3.36
N GLY A 71 8.45 -6.40 2.85
CA GLY A 71 9.12 -7.66 3.15
C GLY A 71 9.14 -8.02 4.64
N HIS A 72 8.00 -7.94 5.30
CA HIS A 72 7.86 -8.47 6.66
C HIS A 72 8.00 -10.01 6.68
N ASP A 73 8.47 -10.56 7.80
CA ASP A 73 8.76 -11.99 8.03
C ASP A 73 7.47 -12.81 8.26
N CYS A 74 6.60 -12.76 7.27
CA CYS A 74 5.29 -13.37 7.25
C CYS A 74 5.19 -14.24 5.99
N LYS A 75 4.40 -15.31 6.06
CA LYS A 75 4.26 -16.30 4.98
C LYS A 75 3.95 -15.70 3.60
N ALA A 76 3.35 -14.50 3.53
CA ALA A 76 3.08 -13.78 2.29
C ALA A 76 4.25 -12.91 1.78
N GLY A 77 5.13 -12.41 2.66
CA GLY A 77 6.26 -11.53 2.35
C GLY A 77 7.46 -12.21 1.68
N HIS A 78 7.54 -13.56 1.70
CA HIS A 78 8.66 -14.31 1.11
C HIS A 78 8.71 -14.29 -0.44
N LYS A 79 7.76 -13.64 -1.12
CA LYS A 79 7.78 -13.51 -2.58
C LYS A 79 8.24 -12.11 -3.00
N ARG A 80 9.42 -11.69 -2.53
CA ARG A 80 10.08 -10.51 -3.08
C ARG A 80 10.26 -10.71 -4.60
N PRO A 81 9.88 -9.74 -5.44
CA PRO A 81 10.15 -9.82 -6.86
C PRO A 81 11.67 -9.83 -7.05
N LYS A 82 12.23 -10.95 -7.56
CA LYS A 82 13.67 -11.13 -7.83
C LYS A 82 14.29 -10.05 -8.73
N ALA A 83 13.48 -9.23 -9.39
CA ALA A 83 13.94 -8.12 -10.23
C ALA A 83 14.33 -6.86 -9.43
N ASN A 84 13.92 -6.75 -8.16
CA ASN A 84 14.14 -5.56 -7.32
C ASN A 84 15.08 -5.87 -6.14
N GLU A 85 16.01 -6.80 -6.29
CA GLU A 85 17.10 -6.96 -5.34
C GLU A 85 18.00 -5.71 -5.46
N VAL A 86 17.89 -4.83 -4.47
CA VAL A 86 18.80 -3.68 -4.32
C VAL A 86 20.21 -4.26 -4.16
N ARG A 87 21.08 -3.95 -5.12
CA ARG A 87 22.49 -4.32 -5.13
C ARG A 87 23.26 -3.53 -4.06
#